data_AF-A0A535F3Q2-F1
#
_entry.id   AF-A0A535F3Q2-F1
#
_cell.length_a   1.000
_cell.length_b   1.000
_cell.length_c   1.000
_cell.angle_alpha   90.00
_cell.angle_beta   90.00
_cell.angle_gamma   90.00
#
_symmetry.space_group_name_H-M   'P 1'
#
loop_
_entity.id
_entity.type
_entity.pdbx_description
1 polymer ?
#
loop_
_entity_poly.entity_id
_entity_poly.type
_entity_poly.pdbx_seq_one_letter_code
_entity_poly.pdbx_strand_id
1 'polypeptide(L)' 'DGQDLEPEHGGPVRLLVPKLYFYKSAKWLDGLEFMERDRPGFWEQRGYHNHADPWTEERYW' A
#
# COMPACT_ATOMS: atom_id res chain seq x y z
N ASP A 1 -16.24 5.93 -11.96
CA ASP A 1 -17.05 5.69 -13.17
C ASP A 1 -17.78 4.35 -13.22
N GLY A 2 -17.83 3.56 -12.13
CA GLY A 2 -18.61 2.32 -12.07
C GLY A 2 -18.12 1.18 -13.00
N GLN A 3 -17.01 1.39 -13.71
CA GLN A 3 -16.36 0.40 -14.57
C GLN A 3 -15.41 -0.47 -13.75
N ASP A 4 -15.12 -1.66 -14.30
CA ASP A 4 -14.11 -2.55 -13.75
C ASP A 4 -12.72 -1.89 -13.74
N LEU A 5 -11.90 -2.29 -12.78
CA LEU A 5 -10.53 -1.78 -12.66
C LEU A 5 -9.65 -2.39 -13.75
N GLU A 6 -9.02 -1.56 -14.57
CA GLU A 6 -8.07 -2.05 -15.56
C GLU A 6 -6.87 -2.73 -14.89
N PRO A 7 -6.23 -3.71 -15.55
CA PRO A 7 -5.08 -4.42 -15.00
C PRO A 7 -3.94 -3.49 -14.55
N GLU A 8 -3.67 -2.42 -15.30
CA GLU A 8 -2.63 -1.43 -14.94
C GLU A 8 -2.93 -0.69 -13.62
N HIS A 9 -4.21 -0.49 -13.34
CA HIS A 9 -4.72 0.15 -12.13
C HIS A 9 -4.87 -0.81 -10.94
N GLY A 10 -4.60 -2.11 -11.15
CA GLY A 10 -4.61 -3.15 -10.13
C GLY A 10 -5.83 -4.08 -10.21
N GLY A 11 -6.53 -4.15 -11.35
CA GLY A 11 -7.63 -5.07 -11.55
C GLY A 11 -7.21 -6.55 -11.40
N PRO A 12 -8.11 -7.44 -10.95
CA PRO A 12 -9.52 -7.17 -10.61
C PRO A 12 -9.71 -6.57 -9.22
N VAL A 13 -8.71 -6.67 -8.33
CA VAL A 13 -8.81 -6.23 -6.93
C VAL A 13 -7.53 -5.50 -6.52
N ARG A 14 -7.70 -4.33 -5.91
CA ARG A 14 -6.62 -3.57 -5.28
C ARG A 14 -7.00 -3.16 -3.86
N LEU A 15 -5.98 -2.95 -3.03
CA LEU A 15 -6.11 -2.22 -1.78
C LEU A 15 -5.97 -0.72 -2.05
N LEU A 16 -6.71 0.07 -1.28
CA LEU A 16 -6.55 1.52 -1.21
C LEU A 16 -6.53 1.94 0.25
N VAL A 17 -5.44 2.56 0.68
CA VAL A 17 -5.31 3.18 1.99
C VAL A 17 -5.29 4.69 1.80
N PRO A 18 -6.41 5.39 2.07
CA PRO A 18 -6.48 6.82 1.87
C PRO A 18 -5.47 7.56 2.72
N LYS A 19 -4.99 8.70 2.21
CA LYS A 19 -4.12 9.65 2.93
C LYS A 19 -2.68 9.21 3.20
N LEU A 20 -2.29 7.98 2.86
CA LEU A 20 -0.90 7.53 2.94
C LEU A 20 -0.25 7.52 1.55
N TYR A 21 1.08 7.46 1.50
CA TYR A 21 1.79 7.25 0.24
C TYR A 21 1.35 5.94 -0.43
N PHE A 22 1.29 5.98 -1.75
CA PHE A 22 0.66 4.94 -2.57
C PHE A 22 1.32 3.57 -2.48
N TYR A 23 2.56 3.46 -1.98
CA TYR A 23 3.21 2.18 -1.73
C TYR A 23 2.51 1.35 -0.64
N LYS A 24 1.65 1.96 0.18
CA LYS A 24 0.74 1.27 1.11
C LYS A 24 -0.55 0.74 0.46
N SER A 25 -0.83 1.10 -0.79
CA SER A 25 -2.02 0.68 -1.53
C SER A 25 -1.66 -0.37 -2.58
N ALA A 26 -1.65 -1.65 -2.18
CA ALA A 26 -1.26 -2.76 -3.04
C ALA A 26 -2.17 -2.94 -4.26
N LYS A 27 -1.58 -3.22 -5.42
CA LYS A 27 -2.27 -3.67 -6.64
C LYS A 27 -2.27 -5.20 -6.72
N TRP A 28 -3.25 -5.77 -7.41
CA TRP A 28 -3.36 -7.22 -7.65
C TRP A 28 -3.39 -8.02 -6.34
N LEU A 29 -4.33 -7.66 -5.46
CA LEU A 29 -4.45 -8.26 -4.14
C LEU A 29 -4.85 -9.74 -4.25
N ASP A 30 -4.02 -10.62 -3.71
CA ASP A 30 -4.24 -12.08 -3.69
C ASP A 30 -4.73 -12.59 -2.33
N GLY A 31 -4.36 -11.91 -1.23
CA GLY A 31 -4.76 -12.30 0.12
C GLY A 31 -4.42 -11.25 1.18
N LEU A 32 -4.94 -11.46 2.39
CA LEU A 32 -4.68 -10.63 3.57
C LEU A 32 -4.29 -11.54 4.75
N GLU A 33 -3.18 -11.24 5.39
CA GLU A 33 -2.70 -11.91 6.61
C GLU A 33 -2.85 -10.93 7.78
N PHE A 34 -3.52 -11.37 8.86
CA PHE A 34 -3.58 -10.61 10.10
C PHE A 34 -2.43 -11.03 11.02
N MET A 35 -1.74 -10.04 11.59
CA MET A 35 -0.56 -10.27 12.41
C MET A 35 -0.71 -9.55 13.75
N GLU A 36 -0.24 -10.17 14.84
CA GLU A 36 -0.25 -9.56 16.19
C GLU A 36 0.76 -8.40 16.30
N ARG A 37 1.84 -8.46 15.51
CA ARG A 37 2.93 -7.49 15.52
C ARG A 37 3.22 -7.04 14.10
N ASP A 38 3.61 -5.79 13.98
CA ASP A 38 4.04 -5.22 12.70
C ASP A 38 5.31 -5.91 12.19
N ARG A 39 5.39 -6.08 10.87
CA ARG A 39 6.52 -6.69 10.17
C ARG A 39 6.82 -5.89 8.89
N PRO A 40 8.00 -5.26 8.77
CA PRO A 40 8.40 -4.51 7.57
C PRO A 40 8.28 -5.35 6.30
N GLY A 41 7.58 -4.81 5.29
CA GLY A 41 7.39 -5.41 3.99
C GLY A 41 8.48 -5.02 2.99
N PHE A 42 8.17 -5.21 1.71
CA PHE A 42 9.11 -4.97 0.61
C PHE A 42 9.65 -3.53 0.58
N TRP A 43 8.78 -2.54 0.77
CA TRP A 43 9.15 -1.12 0.70
C TRP A 43 9.88 -0.66 1.96
N GLU A 44 9.39 -1.07 3.14
CA GLU A 44 9.95 -0.66 4.42
C GLU A 44 11.38 -1.19 4.62
N GLN A 45 11.63 -2.42 4.16
CA GLN A 45 12.98 -3.00 4.12
C GLN A 45 13.93 -2.26 3.16
N ARG A 46 13.42 -1.42 2.26
CA ARG A 46 14.20 -0.61 1.30
C ARG A 46 14.29 0.87 1.71
N GLY A 47 14.00 1.16 2.96
CA GLY A 47 14.19 2.50 3.52
C GLY A 47 12.95 3.39 3.48
N TYR A 48 11.80 2.88 3.02
CA TYR A 48 10.54 3.62 3.06
C TYR A 48 9.95 3.62 4.47
N HIS A 49 9.30 4.71 4.85
CA HIS A 49 8.72 4.85 6.18
C HIS A 49 7.59 3.82 6.43
N ASN A 50 7.47 3.35 7.66
CA ASN A 50 6.45 2.34 7.96
C ASN A 50 5.03 2.90 8.04
N HIS A 51 4.82 4.15 8.45
CA HIS A 51 3.48 4.75 8.50
C HIS A 51 3.09 5.41 7.17
N ALA A 52 4.02 6.13 6.52
CA ALA A 52 3.89 6.67 5.17
C ALA A 52 2.96 7.88 5.02
N ASP A 53 2.89 8.76 6.02
CA ASP A 53 2.12 10.00 5.94
C ASP A 53 2.82 11.08 5.07
N PRO A 54 2.19 11.52 3.96
CA PRO A 54 2.76 12.53 3.07
C PRO A 54 2.77 13.95 3.65
N TRP A 55 1.94 14.24 4.66
CA TRP A 55 1.85 15.57 5.28
C TRP A 55 2.95 15.82 6.30
N THR A 56 3.47 14.74 6.90
CA THR A 56 4.65 14.77 7.78
C THR A 56 5.93 14.31 7.07
N GLU A 57 5.91 14.26 5.73
CA GLU A 57 7.05 13.91 4.88
C GLU A 57 7.67 12.53 5.14
N GLU A 58 6.87 11.56 5.58
CA GLU A 58 7.28 10.19 5.89
C GLU A 58 7.49 9.33 4.63
N ARG A 59 8.34 9.80 3.71
CA ARG A 59 8.67 9.01 2.52
C ARG A 59 9.71 7.94 2.82
N TYR A 60 10.74 8.31 3.55
CA TYR A 60 11.86 7.47 3.96
C TYR A 60 12.06 7.58 5.48
N TRP A 61 12.89 6.71 6.06
CA TRP A 61 13.37 6.83 7.44
C TRP A 61 14.35 8.00 7.63
#